data_AF-A0A522AJY2-F1
#
_entry.id   AF-A0A522AJY2-F1
#
_cell.length_a   1.000
_cell.length_b   1.000
_cell.length_c   1.000
_cell.angle_alpha   90.00
_cell.angle_beta   90.00
_cell.angle_gamma   90.00
#
_symmetry.space_group_name_H-M   'P 1'
#
loop_
_entity.id
_entity.type
_entity.pdbx_description
1 polymer ?
#
loop_
_entity_poly.entity_id
_entity_poly.type
_entity_poly.pdbx_seq_one_letter_code
_entity_poly.pdbx_strand_id
1 'polypeptide(L)'
;EDVGTIRSFFEANLDVTSELPRFNFFDMSAPIFSRPRFLPGSKINGATIDHAVVTDGCILNGAQITHSIIGLRTLVGTGSHLHRVVALGCDYYESAESIEEHERAGKPRVGIGQNCRIENAIIDKNARIGNNVVISPAGKPENVDHPLYYIRDGIVIVPKGGSIPHGTVI
;
A
#
# COMPACT_ATOMS: atom_id res chain seq x y z
N GLU A 1 -20.28 4.28 8.49
CA GLU A 1 -20.28 2.81 8.36
C GLU A 1 -19.61 2.22 9.57
N ASP A 2 -20.05 1.04 10.00
CA ASP A 2 -19.31 0.27 10.99
C ASP A 2 -18.10 -0.37 10.28
N VAL A 3 -16.88 -0.06 10.73
CA VAL A 3 -15.62 -0.62 10.21
C VAL A 3 -15.21 -1.88 10.98
N GLY A 4 -16.20 -2.69 11.34
CA GLY A 4 -16.04 -3.88 12.19
C GLY A 4 -15.50 -5.12 11.47
N THR A 5 -15.41 -5.12 10.13
CA THR A 5 -14.88 -6.23 9.32
C THR A 5 -13.76 -5.77 8.40
N ILE A 6 -12.95 -6.71 7.87
CA ILE A 6 -11.90 -6.36 6.91
C ILE A 6 -12.51 -5.78 5.64
N ARG A 7 -13.59 -6.36 5.14
CA ARG A 7 -14.31 -5.83 3.98
C ARG A 7 -14.78 -4.39 4.20
N SER A 8 -15.48 -4.12 5.31
CA SER A 8 -15.99 -2.77 5.59
C SER A 8 -14.87 -1.74 5.78
N PHE A 9 -13.81 -2.09 6.50
CA PHE A 9 -12.62 -1.25 6.62
C PHE A 9 -12.02 -0.92 5.25
N PHE A 10 -11.85 -1.92 4.40
CA PHE A 10 -11.23 -1.78 3.09
C PHE A 10 -12.07 -0.89 2.15
N GLU A 11 -13.36 -1.16 2.02
CA GLU A 11 -14.24 -0.38 1.15
C GLU A 11 -14.39 1.06 1.66
N ALA A 12 -14.54 1.27 2.97
CA ALA A 12 -14.64 2.62 3.55
C ALA A 12 -13.36 3.45 3.32
N ASN A 13 -12.18 2.82 3.33
CA ASN A 13 -10.94 3.49 2.95
C ASN A 13 -10.92 3.82 1.46
N LEU A 14 -11.23 2.87 0.58
CA LEU A 14 -11.23 3.13 -0.86
C LEU A 14 -12.27 4.17 -1.29
N ASP A 15 -13.39 4.28 -0.58
CA ASP A 15 -14.42 5.31 -0.82
C ASP A 15 -13.86 6.73 -0.76
N VAL A 16 -12.82 6.97 0.05
CA VAL A 16 -12.13 8.28 0.15
C VAL A 16 -11.48 8.70 -1.18
N THR A 17 -11.25 7.76 -2.09
CA THR A 17 -10.68 8.04 -3.42
C THR A 17 -11.73 8.44 -4.47
N SER A 18 -13.02 8.31 -4.15
CA SER A 18 -14.14 8.68 -5.02
C SER A 18 -14.22 10.20 -5.21
N GLU A 19 -14.84 10.65 -6.31
CA GLU A 19 -15.08 12.08 -6.55
C GLU A 19 -15.93 12.73 -5.44
N LEU A 20 -16.91 11.98 -4.93
CA LEU A 20 -17.80 12.38 -3.85
C LEU A 20 -17.80 11.31 -2.75
N PRO A 21 -16.79 11.31 -1.86
CA PRO A 21 -16.69 10.32 -0.80
C PRO A 21 -17.78 10.52 0.25
N ARG A 22 -18.25 9.43 0.87
CA ARG A 22 -19.25 9.48 1.95
C ARG A 22 -18.68 10.14 3.20
N PHE A 23 -17.39 9.98 3.43
CA PHE A 23 -16.64 10.66 4.49
C PHE A 23 -15.59 11.60 3.88
N ASN A 24 -15.71 12.89 4.18
CA ASN A 24 -14.87 13.91 3.56
C ASN A 24 -13.83 14.47 4.53
N PHE A 25 -12.57 14.11 4.35
CA PHE A 25 -11.44 14.67 5.12
C PHE A 25 -11.16 16.15 4.80
N PHE A 26 -11.72 16.70 3.72
CA PHE A 26 -11.54 18.09 3.30
C PHE A 26 -12.57 19.05 3.90
N ASP A 27 -13.47 18.60 4.77
CA ASP A 27 -14.41 19.48 5.46
C ASP A 27 -13.70 20.34 6.53
N MET A 28 -13.56 21.63 6.23
CA MET A 28 -12.91 22.60 7.12
C MET A 28 -13.80 23.07 8.27
N SER A 29 -15.09 22.75 8.27
CA SER A 29 -15.99 23.07 9.39
C SER A 29 -15.78 22.13 10.59
N ALA A 30 -15.33 20.90 10.33
CA ALA A 30 -15.06 19.88 11.33
C ALA A 30 -13.83 19.04 10.94
N PRO A 31 -12.63 19.64 10.91
CA PRO A 31 -11.42 18.95 10.44
C PRO A 31 -11.02 17.79 11.35
N ILE A 32 -10.55 16.70 10.74
CA ILE A 32 -9.97 15.57 11.46
C ILE A 32 -8.47 15.79 11.65
N PHE A 33 -8.03 15.87 12.90
CA PHE A 33 -6.62 16.07 13.24
C PHE A 33 -5.88 14.75 13.43
N SER A 34 -4.58 14.78 13.13
CA SER A 34 -3.63 13.71 13.43
C SER A 34 -2.30 14.30 13.87
N ARG A 35 -1.34 13.46 14.25
CA ARG A 35 0.00 13.89 14.68
C ARG A 35 0.71 14.64 13.54
N PRO A 36 1.21 15.87 13.75
CA PRO A 36 2.04 16.55 12.76
C PRO A 36 3.38 15.82 12.63
N ARG A 37 3.70 15.34 11.42
CA ARG A 37 4.94 14.59 11.13
C ARG A 37 5.99 15.39 10.36
N PHE A 38 5.63 16.56 9.83
CA PHE A 38 6.51 17.43 9.04
C PHE A 38 7.24 16.68 7.93
N LEU A 39 6.54 15.74 7.27
CA LEU A 39 7.09 15.02 6.12
C LEU A 39 7.14 15.95 4.91
N PRO A 40 8.11 15.76 4.01
CA PRO A 40 8.14 16.51 2.77
C PRO A 40 6.94 16.13 1.89
N GLY A 41 6.66 16.97 0.89
CA GLY A 41 5.74 16.59 -0.18
C GLY A 41 6.19 15.30 -0.88
N SER A 42 5.22 14.55 -1.38
CA SER A 42 5.49 13.29 -2.09
C SER A 42 6.18 13.54 -3.43
N LYS A 43 7.19 12.71 -3.72
CA LYS A 43 7.99 12.78 -4.94
C LYS A 43 7.45 11.79 -5.96
N ILE A 44 7.05 12.29 -7.13
CA ILE A 44 6.51 11.49 -8.23
C ILE A 44 7.44 11.60 -9.44
N ASN A 45 8.22 10.55 -9.68
CA ASN A 45 9.15 10.43 -10.80
C ASN A 45 8.47 9.64 -11.94
N GLY A 46 7.36 10.18 -12.43
CA GLY A 46 6.47 9.53 -13.39
C GLY A 46 5.47 8.57 -12.72
N ALA A 47 4.19 8.82 -12.90
CA ALA A 47 3.12 7.90 -12.53
C ALA A 47 1.84 8.23 -13.30
N THR A 48 1.02 7.21 -13.57
CA THR A 48 -0.38 7.40 -13.95
C THR A 48 -1.22 7.18 -12.69
N ILE A 49 -1.95 8.22 -12.29
CA ILE A 49 -2.74 8.20 -11.06
C ILE A 49 -4.19 8.52 -11.44
N ASP A 50 -5.11 7.63 -11.07
CA ASP A 50 -6.54 7.74 -11.33
C ASP A 50 -7.32 7.32 -10.08
N HIS A 51 -8.17 8.20 -9.53
CA HIS A 51 -8.91 7.96 -8.29
C HIS A 51 -8.02 7.43 -7.15
N ALA A 52 -7.09 8.24 -6.66
CA ALA A 52 -6.19 7.81 -5.60
C ALA A 52 -5.79 8.94 -4.66
N VAL A 53 -5.47 8.57 -3.41
CA VAL A 53 -4.94 9.50 -2.41
C VAL A 53 -3.48 9.14 -2.14
N VAL A 54 -2.57 10.07 -2.42
CA VAL A 54 -1.14 9.95 -2.11
C VAL A 54 -0.84 10.90 -0.95
N THR A 55 -0.47 10.33 0.18
CA THR A 55 -0.17 11.09 1.40
C THR A 55 1.30 11.56 1.42
N ASP A 56 1.75 12.20 2.49
CA ASP A 56 3.07 12.84 2.55
C ASP A 56 4.26 11.88 2.50
N GLY A 57 5.37 12.37 1.93
CA GLY A 57 6.66 11.71 1.93
C GLY A 57 6.76 10.45 1.08
N CYS A 58 5.78 10.14 0.24
CA CYS A 58 5.85 9.00 -0.67
C CYS A 58 6.90 9.23 -1.78
N ILE A 59 7.42 8.13 -2.33
CA ILE A 59 8.30 8.15 -3.50
C ILE A 59 7.73 7.17 -4.52
N LEU A 60 7.16 7.70 -5.60
CA LEU A 60 6.52 6.93 -6.67
C LEU A 60 7.39 7.02 -7.91
N ASN A 61 7.89 5.89 -8.41
CA ASN A 61 8.71 5.84 -9.61
C ASN A 61 7.97 5.03 -10.67
N GLY A 62 7.74 5.61 -11.86
CA GLY A 62 7.10 4.96 -13.01
C GLY A 62 5.96 3.99 -12.70
N ALA A 63 5.00 4.36 -11.84
CA ALA A 63 3.96 3.46 -11.33
C ALA A 63 2.56 3.79 -11.90
N GLN A 64 1.69 2.79 -11.97
CA GLN A 64 0.26 2.98 -12.28
C GLN A 64 -0.56 2.71 -11.01
N ILE A 65 -1.35 3.69 -10.58
CA ILE A 65 -2.09 3.64 -9.31
C ILE A 65 -3.53 4.03 -9.60
N THR A 66 -4.44 3.12 -9.28
CA THR A 66 -5.87 3.25 -9.59
C THR A 66 -6.72 2.86 -8.39
N HIS A 67 -7.72 3.66 -8.03
CA HIS A 67 -8.64 3.37 -6.90
C HIS A 67 -7.89 2.97 -5.63
N SER A 68 -6.88 3.72 -5.20
CA SER A 68 -5.94 3.27 -4.17
C SER A 68 -5.52 4.37 -3.20
N ILE A 69 -5.17 3.99 -1.99
CA ILE A 69 -4.55 4.86 -0.99
C ILE A 69 -3.09 4.49 -0.81
N ILE A 70 -2.22 5.48 -0.95
CA ILE A 70 -0.79 5.37 -0.72
C ILE A 70 -0.43 6.14 0.55
N GLY A 71 -0.31 5.40 1.64
CA GLY A 71 0.00 5.91 2.97
C GLY A 71 1.44 6.43 3.08
N LEU A 72 1.69 7.16 4.16
CA LEU A 72 2.85 8.01 4.32
C LEU A 72 4.17 7.27 4.09
N ARG A 73 5.16 7.94 3.49
CA ARG A 73 6.51 7.36 3.24
C ARG A 73 6.55 6.10 2.37
N THR A 74 5.43 5.70 1.76
CA THR A 74 5.44 4.53 0.87
C THR A 74 6.35 4.79 -0.32
N LEU A 75 7.24 3.84 -0.57
CA LEU A 75 7.98 3.76 -1.81
C LEU A 75 7.25 2.79 -2.75
N VAL A 76 7.07 3.19 -4.02
CA VAL A 76 6.59 2.32 -5.08
C VAL A 76 7.61 2.28 -6.21
N GLY A 77 8.07 1.07 -6.55
CA GLY A 77 9.05 0.84 -7.62
C GLY A 77 8.47 0.98 -9.02
N THR A 78 9.37 1.24 -9.98
CA THR A 78 9.08 1.35 -11.41
C THR A 78 8.34 0.15 -11.95
N GLY A 79 7.36 0.40 -12.83
CA GLY A 79 6.58 -0.62 -13.52
C GLY A 79 5.55 -1.31 -12.64
N SER A 80 5.32 -0.85 -11.41
CA SER A 80 4.33 -1.44 -10.51
C SER A 80 2.93 -0.88 -10.74
N HIS A 81 1.95 -1.77 -10.75
CA HIS A 81 0.53 -1.51 -11.02
C HIS A 81 -0.27 -1.85 -9.76
N LEU A 82 -0.89 -0.83 -9.16
CA LEU A 82 -1.70 -0.93 -7.97
C LEU A 82 -3.16 -0.61 -8.32
N HIS A 83 -4.07 -1.53 -8.03
CA HIS A 83 -5.49 -1.37 -8.26
C HIS A 83 -6.27 -1.80 -7.02
N ARG A 84 -7.06 -0.91 -6.41
CA ARG A 84 -7.74 -1.21 -5.14
C ARG A 84 -6.74 -1.67 -4.08
N VAL A 85 -5.78 -0.82 -3.77
CA VAL A 85 -4.75 -1.08 -2.76
C VAL A 85 -4.84 -0.03 -1.65
N VAL A 86 -4.88 -0.50 -0.40
CA VAL A 86 -4.73 0.34 0.78
C VAL A 86 -3.34 0.07 1.37
N ALA A 87 -2.36 0.90 1.01
CA ALA A 87 -1.04 0.85 1.61
C ALA A 87 -0.99 1.77 2.83
N LEU A 88 -0.75 1.23 4.03
CA LEU A 88 -0.79 2.00 5.28
C LEU A 88 0.47 2.85 5.51
N GLY A 89 1.52 2.66 4.72
CA GLY A 89 2.73 3.47 4.75
C GLY A 89 3.87 2.87 5.56
N CYS A 90 4.87 3.71 5.81
CA CYS A 90 6.10 3.32 6.47
C CYS A 90 6.40 4.26 7.65
N ASP A 91 6.89 3.69 8.75
CA ASP A 91 7.25 4.45 9.94
C ASP A 91 8.59 5.20 9.77
N TYR A 92 9.42 4.77 8.82
CA TYR A 92 10.75 5.31 8.52
C TYR A 92 11.09 5.15 7.02
N TYR A 93 12.12 5.85 6.57
CA TYR A 93 12.83 5.54 5.32
C TYR A 93 14.04 4.66 5.64
N GLU A 94 14.41 3.75 4.74
CA GLU A 94 15.65 2.98 4.89
C GLU A 94 16.86 3.79 4.41
N SER A 95 17.98 3.68 5.12
CA SER A 95 19.27 4.23 4.65
C SER A 95 19.81 3.38 3.50
N ALA A 96 20.73 3.96 2.72
CA ALA A 96 21.40 3.22 1.64
C ALA A 96 22.13 1.98 2.18
N GLU A 97 22.83 2.08 3.31
CA GLU A 97 23.52 0.93 3.90
C GLU A 97 22.55 -0.17 4.31
N SER A 98 21.41 0.19 4.92
CA SER A 98 20.39 -0.78 5.32
C SER A 98 19.76 -1.47 4.11
N ILE A 99 19.56 -0.75 3.00
CA ILE A 99 19.08 -1.34 1.75
C ILE A 99 20.09 -2.36 1.22
N GLU A 100 21.37 -2.01 1.13
CA GLU A 100 22.43 -2.90 0.65
C GLU A 100 22.63 -4.15 1.54
N GLU A 101 22.52 -4.00 2.85
CA GLU A 101 22.53 -5.13 3.78
C GLU A 101 21.34 -6.06 3.59
N HIS A 102 20.14 -5.51 3.46
CA HIS A 102 18.93 -6.30 3.24
C HIS A 102 18.95 -7.02 1.89
N GLU A 103 19.39 -6.35 0.83
CA GLU A 103 19.54 -6.96 -0.50
C GLU A 103 20.54 -8.14 -0.47
N ARG A 104 21.69 -7.99 0.19
CA ARG A 104 22.65 -9.08 0.40
C ARG A 104 22.07 -10.26 1.18
N ALA A 105 21.15 -9.99 2.10
CA ALA A 105 20.44 -10.99 2.88
C ALA A 105 19.20 -11.57 2.16
N GLY A 106 18.94 -11.19 0.89
CA GLY A 106 17.77 -11.63 0.13
C GLY A 106 16.44 -11.08 0.65
N LYS A 107 16.49 -10.02 1.47
CA LYS A 107 15.32 -9.39 2.08
C LYS A 107 14.97 -8.13 1.29
N PRO A 108 13.74 -8.02 0.75
CA PRO A 108 13.33 -6.80 0.06
C PRO A 108 13.34 -5.58 0.97
N ARG A 109 13.56 -4.41 0.38
CA ARG A 109 13.36 -3.13 1.06
C ARG A 109 11.90 -2.91 1.46
N VAL A 110 11.68 -2.01 2.41
CA VAL A 110 10.36 -1.54 2.83
C VAL A 110 9.66 -0.83 1.66
N GLY A 111 8.36 -1.06 1.54
CA GLY A 111 7.52 -0.56 0.47
C GLY A 111 7.31 -1.61 -0.63
N ILE A 112 7.00 -1.12 -1.83
CA ILE A 112 6.62 -1.94 -2.97
C ILE A 112 7.76 -1.93 -3.99
N GLY A 113 8.22 -3.13 -4.35
CA GLY A 113 9.26 -3.37 -5.36
C GLY A 113 8.86 -2.94 -6.77
N GLN A 114 9.72 -3.29 -7.72
CA GLN A 114 9.52 -3.03 -9.14
C GLN A 114 8.60 -4.08 -9.79
N ASN A 115 7.94 -3.70 -10.88
CA ASN A 115 7.14 -4.59 -11.73
C ASN A 115 6.10 -5.44 -10.96
N CYS A 116 5.56 -4.91 -9.86
CA CYS A 116 4.56 -5.60 -9.07
C CYS A 116 3.17 -5.41 -9.67
N ARG A 117 2.29 -6.41 -9.53
CA ARG A 117 0.87 -6.30 -9.88
C ARG A 117 0.06 -6.64 -8.64
N ILE A 118 -0.54 -5.64 -8.02
CA ILE A 118 -1.22 -5.80 -6.73
C ILE A 118 -2.66 -5.35 -6.89
N GLU A 119 -3.59 -6.26 -6.62
CA GLU A 119 -5.01 -5.97 -6.64
C GLU A 119 -5.74 -6.42 -5.37
N ASN A 120 -6.70 -5.60 -4.93
CA ASN A 120 -7.59 -5.91 -3.81
C ASN A 120 -6.83 -6.31 -2.54
N ALA A 121 -5.91 -5.44 -2.11
CA ALA A 121 -4.98 -5.75 -1.03
C ALA A 121 -4.81 -4.61 -0.01
N ILE A 122 -4.63 -4.99 1.25
CA ILE A 122 -4.14 -4.14 2.33
C ILE A 122 -2.65 -4.45 2.52
N ILE A 123 -1.81 -3.44 2.36
CA ILE A 123 -0.37 -3.52 2.61
C ILE A 123 -0.10 -2.75 3.90
N ASP A 124 0.07 -3.49 5.00
CA ASP A 124 0.25 -2.90 6.32
C ASP A 124 1.66 -2.30 6.49
N LYS A 125 1.87 -1.60 7.60
CA LYS A 125 3.02 -0.75 7.83
C LYS A 125 4.33 -1.52 7.74
N ASN A 126 5.31 -0.89 7.10
CA ASN A 126 6.67 -1.43 6.97
C ASN A 126 6.74 -2.79 6.26
N ALA A 127 5.69 -3.20 5.53
CA ALA A 127 5.73 -4.37 4.69
C ALA A 127 6.80 -4.22 3.59
N ARG A 128 7.35 -5.36 3.17
CA ARG A 128 8.46 -5.47 2.22
C ARG A 128 7.99 -6.33 1.06
N ILE A 129 7.54 -5.70 -0.02
CA ILE A 129 7.09 -6.41 -1.22
C ILE A 129 8.26 -6.44 -2.22
N GLY A 130 8.74 -7.64 -2.52
CA GLY A 130 9.81 -7.85 -3.49
C GLY A 130 9.43 -7.44 -4.92
N ASN A 131 10.45 -7.34 -5.77
CA ASN A 131 10.27 -7.13 -7.21
C ASN A 131 9.53 -8.30 -7.87
N ASN A 132 8.79 -8.00 -8.94
CA ASN A 132 8.04 -8.96 -9.76
C ASN A 132 6.98 -9.76 -8.97
N VAL A 133 6.45 -9.19 -7.89
CA VAL A 133 5.42 -9.83 -7.08
C VAL A 133 4.04 -9.60 -7.68
N VAL A 134 3.22 -10.65 -7.70
CA VAL A 134 1.81 -10.59 -8.08
C VAL A 134 0.96 -10.92 -6.87
N ILE A 135 0.01 -10.05 -6.53
CA ILE A 135 -0.92 -10.23 -5.41
C ILE A 135 -2.34 -10.08 -5.94
N SER A 136 -3.13 -11.14 -5.82
CA SER A 136 -4.55 -11.13 -6.15
C SER A 136 -5.35 -12.11 -5.29
N PRO A 137 -6.56 -11.78 -4.82
CA PRO A 137 -7.46 -12.75 -4.21
C PRO A 137 -8.15 -13.65 -5.26
N ALA A 138 -8.01 -13.40 -6.57
CA ALA A 138 -8.72 -14.13 -7.61
C ALA A 138 -8.40 -15.64 -7.56
N GLY A 139 -9.45 -16.45 -7.67
CA GLY A 139 -9.35 -17.91 -7.64
C GLY A 139 -9.06 -18.52 -6.26
N LYS A 140 -9.08 -17.73 -5.18
CA LYS A 140 -8.80 -18.20 -3.82
C LYS A 140 -10.03 -18.20 -2.92
N PRO A 141 -10.04 -18.99 -1.83
CA PRO A 141 -11.07 -18.89 -0.80
C PRO A 141 -11.12 -17.48 -0.19
N GLU A 142 -12.30 -17.09 0.31
CA GLU A 142 -12.49 -15.79 0.96
C GLU A 142 -11.64 -15.61 2.22
N ASN A 143 -11.26 -16.72 2.87
CA ASN A 143 -10.45 -16.72 4.08
C ASN A 143 -9.29 -17.70 3.95
N VAL A 144 -8.06 -17.21 4.11
CA VAL A 144 -6.82 -17.99 4.03
C VAL A 144 -5.85 -17.53 5.11
N ASP A 145 -5.22 -18.48 5.78
CA ASP A 145 -4.09 -18.26 6.68
C ASP A 145 -2.82 -18.80 6.04
N HIS A 146 -1.90 -17.90 5.69
CA HIS A 146 -0.60 -18.23 5.14
C HIS A 146 0.51 -17.59 5.99
N PRO A 147 1.71 -18.20 6.10
CA PRO A 147 2.80 -17.63 6.90
C PRO A 147 3.21 -16.20 6.51
N LEU A 148 2.95 -15.79 5.27
CA LEU A 148 3.36 -14.48 4.73
C LEU A 148 2.21 -13.48 4.56
N TYR A 149 0.97 -13.94 4.50
CA TYR A 149 -0.20 -13.11 4.19
C TYR A 149 -1.47 -13.75 4.74
N TYR A 150 -2.53 -12.96 4.82
CA TYR A 150 -3.87 -13.46 5.11
C TYR A 150 -4.79 -13.11 3.96
N ILE A 151 -5.85 -13.89 3.77
CA ILE A 151 -7.02 -13.44 3.03
C ILE A 151 -8.16 -13.39 4.02
N ARG A 152 -8.88 -12.27 4.05
CA ARG A 152 -10.10 -12.09 4.84
C ARG A 152 -11.14 -11.41 3.97
N ASP A 153 -12.33 -11.99 3.96
CA ASP A 153 -13.45 -11.55 3.14
C ASP A 153 -13.07 -11.37 1.65
N GLY A 154 -12.08 -12.08 1.11
CA GLY A 154 -11.59 -11.91 -0.27
C GLY A 154 -10.68 -10.69 -0.50
N ILE A 155 -10.01 -10.19 0.54
CA ILE A 155 -8.99 -9.15 0.48
C ILE A 155 -7.66 -9.72 0.97
N VAL A 156 -6.58 -9.52 0.21
CA VAL A 156 -5.24 -9.96 0.62
C VAL A 156 -4.67 -8.96 1.63
N ILE A 157 -4.15 -9.44 2.75
CA ILE A 157 -3.52 -8.62 3.78
C ILE A 157 -2.06 -9.06 3.92
N VAL A 158 -1.13 -8.16 3.62
CA VAL A 158 0.27 -8.33 4.01
C VAL A 158 0.46 -7.68 5.38
N PRO A 159 0.80 -8.43 6.43
CA PRO A 159 0.84 -7.93 7.80
C PRO A 159 2.00 -6.94 8.01
N LYS A 160 1.92 -6.18 9.11
CA LYS A 160 2.97 -5.23 9.51
C LYS A 160 4.34 -5.90 9.54
N GLY A 161 5.30 -5.32 8.82
CA GLY A 161 6.67 -5.85 8.71
C GLY A 161 6.78 -7.16 7.93
N GLY A 162 5.68 -7.65 7.35
CA GLY A 162 5.64 -8.85 6.52
C GLY A 162 6.52 -8.69 5.28
N SER A 163 7.15 -9.79 4.86
CA SER A 163 8.09 -9.80 3.74
C SER A 163 7.62 -10.79 2.68
N ILE A 164 7.29 -10.27 1.50
CA ILE A 164 6.92 -11.07 0.33
C ILE A 164 8.15 -11.15 -0.59
N PRO A 165 8.75 -12.34 -0.78
CA PRO A 165 9.94 -12.51 -1.61
C PRO A 165 9.73 -12.10 -3.07
N HIS A 166 10.83 -11.83 -3.76
CA HIS A 166 10.82 -11.55 -5.20
C HIS A 166 10.11 -12.65 -6.00
N GLY A 167 9.34 -12.26 -7.02
CA GLY A 167 8.67 -13.19 -7.93
C GLY A 167 7.50 -13.96 -7.32
N THR A 168 7.14 -13.69 -6.05
CA THR A 168 6.03 -14.39 -5.40
C THR A 168 4.71 -14.09 -6.10
N VAL A 169 3.94 -15.13 -6.37
CA VAL A 169 2.55 -15.03 -6.84
C VAL A 169 1.66 -15.48 -5.68
N ILE A 170 0.92 -14.52 -5.12
CA ILE A 170 -0.17 -14.77 -4.21
C ILE A 170 -1.39 -14.95 -5.07
#